data_AF-A0A653LW39-F1
#
_entry.id   AF-A0A653LW39-F1
#
_cell.length_a   1.000
_cell.length_b   1.000
_cell.length_c   1.000
_cell.angle_alpha   90.00
_cell.angle_beta   90.00
_cell.angle_gamma   90.00
#
_symmetry.space_group_name_H-M   'P 1'
#
loop_
_entity.id
_entity.type
_entity.pdbx_description
1 polymer ?
#
loop_
_entity_poly.entity_id
_entity_poly.type
_entity_poly.pdbx_seq_one_letter_code
_entity_poly.pdbx_strand_id
1 'polypeptide(L)'
;MIGITGLILVIGLGGLLYWSQSQPELSQLSGDDLVKEVSQRSSVTEEELTDLQAREEWEAVRLVLEDQKVVPTAEQFATAVTLAPLDVIEAYFEQGIDPFEEVEGIPVITPLFSANGSPDQWKLTMRYVEDDRLLGIAVDSLNLDAVKELLGQGYMIQDTESVLLQPVRHNQVELTQLLLDNGAQWTKAMEQTARDYNSDLILKMGN
;
A
#
# COMPACT_ATOMS: atom_id res chain seq x y z
N MET A 1 60.91 33.47 -2.09
CA MET A 1 59.64 33.16 -2.79
C MET A 1 58.80 32.32 -1.85
N ILE A 2 57.93 32.98 -1.09
CA ILE A 2 56.99 32.35 -0.15
C ILE A 2 55.63 32.72 -0.72
N GLY A 3 54.89 31.76 -1.24
CA GLY A 3 53.60 32.06 -1.83
C GLY A 3 52.98 30.85 -2.51
N ILE A 4 51.72 30.60 -2.13
CA ILE A 4 50.67 29.88 -2.88
C ILE A 4 50.42 28.41 -2.49
N THR A 5 51.31 27.67 -1.83
CA THR A 5 51.00 26.28 -1.41
C THR A 5 50.21 26.15 -0.10
N GLY A 6 50.09 27.21 0.70
CA GLY A 6 49.37 27.19 1.98
C GLY A 6 47.87 27.51 1.92
N LEU A 7 47.35 28.01 0.79
CA LEU A 7 45.98 28.54 0.72
C LEU A 7 44.92 27.53 0.25
N ILE A 8 45.33 26.43 -0.40
CA ILE A 8 44.40 25.43 -0.94
C ILE A 8 43.98 24.40 0.12
N LEU A 9 44.81 24.16 1.14
CA LEU A 9 44.52 23.20 2.21
C LEU A 9 43.55 23.74 3.27
N VAL A 10 43.49 25.06 3.47
CA VAL A 10 42.59 25.67 4.47
C VAL A 10 41.16 25.80 3.93
N ILE A 11 40.96 25.92 2.62
CA ILE A 11 39.62 25.97 2.00
C ILE A 11 39.01 24.57 1.92
N GLY A 12 39.82 23.54 1.65
CA GLY A 12 39.35 22.14 1.64
C GLY A 12 38.91 21.63 3.01
N LEU A 13 39.63 22.00 4.08
CA LEU A 13 39.26 21.63 5.45
C LEU A 13 38.14 22.51 6.02
N GLY A 14 38.07 23.80 5.64
CA GLY A 14 36.97 24.68 6.05
C GLY A 14 35.61 24.30 5.45
N GLY A 15 35.59 23.85 4.19
CA GLY A 15 34.38 23.33 3.55
C GLY A 15 33.88 22.01 4.12
N LEU A 16 34.81 21.12 4.50
CA LEU A 16 34.48 19.84 5.14
C LEU A 16 34.08 19.99 6.62
N LEU A 17 34.62 20.98 7.34
CA LEU A 17 34.28 21.23 8.75
C LEU A 17 32.98 22.04 8.91
N TYR A 18 32.57 22.84 7.93
CA TYR A 18 31.26 23.51 7.95
C TYR A 18 30.09 22.56 7.67
N TRP A 19 30.37 21.43 7.02
CA TRP A 19 29.41 20.34 6.79
C TRP A 19 29.23 19.39 7.99
N SER A 20 29.98 19.60 9.07
CA SER A 20 29.86 18.84 10.32
C SER A 20 29.02 19.59 11.37
N GLN A 21 28.18 20.55 10.98
CA GLN A 21 27.02 20.88 11.80
C GLN A 21 26.12 19.65 11.76
N SER A 22 26.01 18.95 12.89
CA SER A 22 25.06 17.86 13.09
C SER A 22 23.73 18.27 12.48
N GLN A 23 23.31 17.58 11.41
CA GLN A 23 21.99 17.83 10.82
C GLN A 23 20.95 17.74 11.94
N PRO A 24 20.02 18.69 12.02
CA PRO A 24 19.01 18.67 13.07
C PRO A 24 18.23 17.37 12.99
N GLU A 25 18.03 16.70 14.13
CA GLU A 25 17.28 15.44 14.19
C GLU A 25 15.85 15.64 13.70
N LEU A 26 15.42 14.84 12.71
CA LEU A 26 14.09 14.99 12.09
C LEU A 26 12.94 14.81 13.11
N SER A 27 13.16 14.01 14.15
CA SER A 27 12.21 13.77 15.25
C SER A 27 11.91 15.03 16.08
N GLN A 28 12.75 16.07 16.00
CA GLN A 28 12.57 17.33 16.71
C GLN A 28 11.91 18.42 15.87
N LEU A 29 11.66 18.15 14.58
CA LEU A 29 11.10 19.10 13.62
C LEU A 29 9.67 18.70 13.23
N SER A 30 8.87 19.70 12.85
CA SER A 30 7.53 19.51 12.27
C SER A 30 7.20 20.63 11.27
N GLY A 31 6.18 20.41 10.44
CA GLY A 31 5.70 21.40 9.46
C GLY A 31 6.78 21.88 8.48
N ASP A 32 6.81 23.19 8.21
CA ASP A 32 7.68 23.78 7.17
C ASP A 32 9.18 23.56 7.43
N ASP A 33 9.61 23.58 8.71
CA ASP A 33 11.02 23.38 9.07
C ASP A 33 11.45 21.93 8.81
N LEU A 34 10.57 20.96 9.08
CA LEU A 34 10.80 19.55 8.78
C LEU A 34 10.88 19.32 7.27
N VAL A 35 9.91 19.82 6.51
CA VAL A 35 9.89 19.69 5.04
C VAL A 35 11.15 20.28 4.43
N LYS A 36 11.58 21.46 4.90
CA LYS A 36 12.80 22.10 4.44
C LYS A 36 14.04 21.25 4.75
N GLU A 37 14.17 20.73 5.96
CA GLU A 37 15.29 19.87 6.33
C GLU A 37 15.32 18.59 5.49
N VAL A 38 14.18 17.91 5.37
CA VAL A 38 14.03 16.72 4.53
C VAL A 38 14.46 17.02 3.09
N SER A 39 14.04 18.15 2.51
CA SER A 39 14.39 18.53 1.14
C SER A 39 15.90 18.68 0.91
N GLN A 40 16.66 19.06 1.94
CA GLN A 40 18.10 19.31 1.86
C GLN A 40 18.94 18.04 2.09
N ARG A 41 18.36 17.02 2.73
CA ARG A 41 19.04 15.75 2.98
C ARG A 41 19.16 14.92 1.70
N SER A 42 20.28 14.21 1.56
CA SER A 42 20.50 13.25 0.48
C SER A 42 19.91 11.87 0.76
N SER A 43 19.66 11.56 2.02
CA SER A 43 19.16 10.26 2.48
C SER A 43 18.46 10.40 3.83
N VAL A 44 17.57 9.47 4.14
CA VAL A 44 16.86 9.32 5.41
C VAL A 44 16.93 7.84 5.82
N THR A 45 16.99 7.54 7.11
CA THR A 45 17.01 6.13 7.57
C THR A 45 15.61 5.52 7.61
N GLU A 46 15.52 4.19 7.63
CA GLU A 46 14.25 3.49 7.84
C GLU A 46 13.59 3.87 9.17
N GLU A 47 14.38 4.07 10.23
CA GLU A 47 13.90 4.51 11.55
C GLU A 47 13.33 5.92 11.50
N GLU A 48 13.98 6.84 10.77
CA GLU A 48 13.50 8.20 10.57
C GLU A 48 12.20 8.21 9.74
N LEU A 49 12.10 7.40 8.67
CA LEU A 49 10.84 7.25 7.93
C LEU A 49 9.72 6.73 8.83
N THR A 50 10.01 5.73 9.67
CA THR A 50 9.05 5.15 10.63
C THR A 50 8.57 6.20 11.63
N ASP A 51 9.46 7.05 12.16
CA ASP A 51 9.11 8.16 13.04
C ASP A 51 8.21 9.19 12.35
N LEU A 52 8.52 9.55 11.10
CA LEU A 52 7.70 10.47 10.31
C LEU A 52 6.27 9.93 10.10
N GLN A 53 6.13 8.64 9.80
CA GLN A 53 4.81 8.00 9.68
C GLN A 53 4.05 7.98 11.02
N ALA A 54 4.73 7.63 12.11
CA ALA A 54 4.13 7.58 13.44
C ALA A 54 3.61 8.94 13.93
N ARG A 55 4.21 10.03 13.45
CA ARG A 55 3.81 11.41 13.72
C ARG A 55 2.86 11.99 12.67
N GLU A 56 2.45 11.20 11.68
CA GLU A 56 1.58 11.63 10.57
C GLU A 56 2.14 12.82 9.77
N GLU A 57 3.48 12.92 9.68
CA GLU A 57 4.17 13.96 8.90
C GLU A 57 4.18 13.59 7.40
N TRP A 58 2.99 13.38 6.84
CA TRP A 58 2.77 12.76 5.54
C TRP A 58 3.42 13.50 4.37
N GLU A 59 3.50 14.83 4.44
CA GLU A 59 4.19 15.62 3.42
C GLU A 59 5.70 15.34 3.42
N ALA A 60 6.31 15.20 4.60
CA ALA A 60 7.71 14.82 4.71
C ALA A 60 7.93 13.38 4.23
N VAL A 61 7.03 12.46 4.58
CA VAL A 61 7.05 11.07 4.08
C VAL A 61 7.00 11.04 2.55
N ARG A 62 6.06 11.77 1.94
CA ARG A 62 5.91 11.85 0.48
C ARG A 62 7.20 12.31 -0.19
N LEU A 63 7.80 13.39 0.31
CA LEU A 63 9.06 13.92 -0.22
C LEU A 63 10.23 12.94 -0.05
N VAL A 64 10.29 12.22 1.07
CA VAL A 64 11.32 11.18 1.30
C VAL A 64 11.23 10.09 0.23
N LEU A 65 10.02 9.66 -0.13
CA LEU A 65 9.77 8.62 -1.12
C LEU A 65 9.99 9.14 -2.55
N GLU A 66 9.42 10.27 -2.93
CA GLU A 66 9.55 10.86 -4.27
C GLU A 66 11.02 11.13 -4.64
N ASP A 67 11.81 11.63 -3.68
CA ASP A 67 13.24 11.88 -3.88
C ASP A 67 14.11 10.60 -3.68
N GLN A 68 13.49 9.44 -3.44
CA GLN A 68 14.15 8.14 -3.24
C GLN A 68 15.24 8.18 -2.15
N LYS A 69 14.98 8.88 -1.04
CA LYS A 69 15.95 9.08 0.05
C LYS A 69 16.11 7.85 0.93
N VAL A 70 15.20 6.89 0.79
CA VAL A 70 15.15 5.61 1.51
C VAL A 70 14.43 4.59 0.64
N VAL A 71 14.76 3.31 0.79
CA VAL A 71 13.96 2.21 0.26
C VAL A 71 13.00 1.79 1.37
N PRO A 72 11.68 2.04 1.24
CA PRO A 72 10.73 1.65 2.29
C PRO A 72 10.54 0.13 2.41
N THR A 73 10.11 -0.31 3.58
CA THR A 73 9.74 -1.71 3.84
C THR A 73 8.25 -1.98 3.62
N ALA A 74 7.87 -3.26 3.52
CA ALA A 74 6.48 -3.68 3.44
C ALA A 74 5.67 -3.25 4.69
N GLU A 75 6.26 -3.27 5.89
CA GLU A 75 5.59 -2.82 7.11
C GLU A 75 5.28 -1.31 7.09
N GLN A 76 6.20 -0.51 6.53
CA GLN A 76 5.99 0.93 6.35
C GLN A 76 4.88 1.18 5.33
N PHE A 77 4.84 0.39 4.25
CA PHE A 77 3.75 0.49 3.28
C PHE A 77 2.41 0.02 3.88
N ALA A 78 2.38 -1.07 4.65
CA ALA A 78 1.20 -1.56 5.37
C ALA A 78 0.62 -0.51 6.33
N THR A 79 1.49 0.26 6.98
CA THR A 79 1.08 1.40 7.80
C THR A 79 0.46 2.50 6.93
N ALA A 80 1.12 2.86 5.82
CA ALA A 80 0.68 3.93 4.93
C ALA A 80 -0.69 3.65 4.28
N VAL A 81 -0.94 2.44 3.78
CA VAL A 81 -2.23 2.11 3.15
C VAL A 81 -3.43 2.23 4.09
N THR A 82 -3.18 2.24 5.41
CA THR A 82 -4.21 2.34 6.45
C THR A 82 -4.45 3.79 6.88
N LEU A 83 -3.40 4.62 6.93
CA LEU A 83 -3.44 5.92 7.59
C LEU A 83 -3.12 7.11 6.67
N ALA A 84 -2.36 6.88 5.61
CA ALA A 84 -1.79 7.96 4.82
C ALA A 84 -2.79 8.50 3.78
N PRO A 85 -2.66 9.77 3.39
CA PRO A 85 -3.34 10.33 2.23
C PRO A 85 -2.96 9.61 0.93
N LEU A 86 -3.83 9.71 -0.08
CA LEU A 86 -3.72 8.93 -1.33
C LEU A 86 -2.43 9.20 -2.13
N ASP A 87 -1.94 10.43 -2.12
CA ASP A 87 -0.69 10.84 -2.78
C ASP A 87 0.55 10.20 -2.12
N VAL A 88 0.53 9.99 -0.82
CA VAL A 88 1.59 9.23 -0.13
C VAL A 88 1.55 7.76 -0.49
N ILE A 89 0.35 7.16 -0.57
CA ILE A 89 0.18 5.77 -1.00
C ILE A 89 0.70 5.61 -2.45
N GLU A 90 0.42 6.58 -3.32
CA GLU A 90 0.95 6.62 -4.69
C GLU A 90 2.48 6.67 -4.70
N ALA A 91 3.10 7.52 -3.87
CA ALA A 91 4.56 7.57 -3.73
C ALA A 91 5.19 6.25 -3.27
N TYR A 92 4.48 5.47 -2.43
CA TYR A 92 4.90 4.10 -2.07
C TYR A 92 4.87 3.14 -3.25
N PHE A 93 3.81 3.16 -4.07
CA PHE A 93 3.76 2.35 -5.29
C PHE A 93 4.89 2.68 -6.26
N GLU A 94 5.26 3.97 -6.37
CA GLU A 94 6.37 4.42 -7.21
C GLU A 94 7.75 3.90 -6.76
N GLN A 95 7.88 3.44 -5.51
CA GLN A 95 9.10 2.78 -5.03
C GLN A 95 9.25 1.33 -5.53
N GLY A 96 8.22 0.76 -6.15
CA GLY A 96 8.26 -0.61 -6.68
C GLY A 96 8.27 -1.71 -5.61
N ILE A 97 7.72 -1.43 -4.43
CA ILE A 97 7.50 -2.43 -3.37
C ILE A 97 6.54 -3.49 -3.90
N ASP A 98 6.77 -4.77 -3.58
CA ASP A 98 5.81 -5.83 -3.91
C ASP A 98 4.51 -5.60 -3.11
N PRO A 99 3.39 -5.24 -3.77
CA PRO A 99 2.14 -4.95 -3.09
C PRO A 99 1.52 -6.18 -2.42
N PHE A 100 1.99 -7.38 -2.79
CA PHE A 100 1.51 -8.65 -2.27
C PHE A 100 2.40 -9.24 -1.18
N GLU A 101 3.48 -8.55 -0.80
CA GLU A 101 4.23 -8.94 0.39
C GLU A 101 3.30 -8.99 1.60
N GLU A 102 3.43 -10.04 2.42
CA GLU A 102 2.52 -10.28 3.53
C GLU A 102 3.09 -9.69 4.83
N VAL A 103 2.34 -8.78 5.44
CA VAL A 103 2.59 -8.28 6.79
C VAL A 103 1.53 -8.88 7.71
N GLU A 104 1.98 -9.60 8.74
CA GLU A 104 1.09 -10.37 9.64
C GLU A 104 0.20 -11.41 8.90
N GLY A 105 0.68 -11.93 7.76
CA GLY A 105 -0.04 -12.91 6.93
C GLY A 105 -1.15 -12.29 6.07
N ILE A 106 -1.14 -10.98 5.87
CA ILE A 106 -2.09 -10.24 5.03
C ILE A 106 -1.30 -9.47 3.98
N PRO A 107 -1.62 -9.60 2.67
CA PRO A 107 -0.99 -8.80 1.62
C PRO A 107 -1.13 -7.30 1.91
N VAL A 108 -0.04 -6.55 1.77
CA VAL A 108 0.04 -5.13 2.14
C VAL A 108 -1.11 -4.31 1.55
N ILE A 109 -1.51 -4.54 0.30
CA ILE A 109 -2.58 -3.76 -0.35
C ILE A 109 -4.01 -4.10 0.08
N THR A 110 -4.22 -5.15 0.89
CA THR A 110 -5.57 -5.60 1.29
C THR A 110 -6.45 -4.47 1.88
N PRO A 111 -5.95 -3.57 2.75
CA PRO A 111 -6.76 -2.47 3.29
C PRO A 111 -7.34 -1.53 2.21
N LEU A 112 -6.65 -1.36 1.07
CA LEU A 112 -7.10 -0.51 -0.04
C LEU A 112 -8.36 -1.06 -0.73
N PHE A 113 -8.64 -2.35 -0.57
CA PHE A 113 -9.82 -3.03 -1.10
C PHE A 113 -10.93 -3.23 -0.07
N SER A 114 -10.75 -2.83 1.19
CA SER A 114 -11.75 -3.05 2.22
C SER A 114 -13.15 -2.57 1.79
N ALA A 115 -14.22 -3.23 2.26
CA ALA A 115 -15.60 -2.88 1.89
C ALA A 115 -16.01 -1.42 2.26
N ASN A 116 -15.22 -0.76 3.11
CA ASN A 116 -15.38 0.66 3.47
C ASN A 116 -14.37 1.59 2.77
N GLY A 117 -13.50 1.06 1.92
CA GLY A 117 -12.48 1.81 1.19
C GLY A 117 -13.10 2.72 0.14
N SER A 118 -12.49 3.90 -0.06
CA SER A 118 -12.90 4.82 -1.13
C SER A 118 -12.64 4.17 -2.49
N PRO A 119 -13.51 4.38 -3.50
CA PRO A 119 -13.20 4.05 -4.89
C PRO A 119 -11.82 4.49 -5.35
N ASP A 120 -11.32 5.63 -4.84
CA ASP A 120 -10.03 6.17 -5.23
C ASP A 120 -8.85 5.29 -4.78
N GLN A 121 -8.98 4.55 -3.67
CA GLN A 121 -7.91 3.70 -3.11
C GLN A 121 -7.67 2.46 -3.97
N TRP A 122 -8.69 1.64 -4.23
CA TRP A 122 -8.51 0.46 -5.06
C TRP A 122 -8.30 0.81 -6.53
N LYS A 123 -8.82 1.95 -7.03
CA LYS A 123 -8.47 2.45 -8.37
C LYS A 123 -7.02 2.86 -8.46
N LEU A 124 -6.46 3.48 -7.42
CA LEU A 124 -5.03 3.73 -7.36
C LEU A 124 -4.26 2.42 -7.50
N THR A 125 -4.59 1.38 -6.72
CA THR A 125 -3.91 0.08 -6.83
C THR A 125 -3.97 -0.50 -8.24
N MET A 126 -5.14 -0.49 -8.88
CA MET A 126 -5.31 -1.01 -10.26
C MET A 126 -4.52 -0.23 -11.32
N ARG A 127 -4.11 1.02 -11.05
CA ARG A 127 -3.24 1.79 -11.97
C ARG A 127 -1.78 1.33 -11.92
N TYR A 128 -1.34 0.82 -10.78
CA TYR A 128 0.07 0.46 -10.53
C TYR A 128 0.30 -1.06 -10.55
N VAL A 129 -0.75 -1.86 -10.35
CA VAL A 129 -0.65 -3.30 -10.21
C VAL A 129 -1.46 -3.96 -11.32
N GLU A 130 -0.78 -4.64 -12.24
CA GLU A 130 -1.38 -5.48 -13.28
C GLU A 130 -1.15 -6.96 -12.93
N ASP A 131 -1.92 -7.49 -11.98
CA ASP A 131 -1.73 -8.87 -11.46
C ASP A 131 -3.08 -9.53 -11.11
N ASP A 132 -3.31 -10.75 -11.62
CA ASP A 132 -4.56 -11.50 -11.45
C ASP A 132 -4.94 -11.75 -9.98
N ARG A 133 -3.98 -11.70 -9.05
CA ARG A 133 -4.24 -11.82 -7.61
C ARG A 133 -5.11 -10.70 -7.05
N LEU A 134 -5.20 -9.54 -7.72
CA LEU A 134 -6.05 -8.42 -7.31
C LEU A 134 -7.52 -8.82 -7.18
N LEU A 135 -8.01 -9.68 -8.08
CA LEU A 135 -9.40 -10.15 -8.03
C LEU A 135 -9.67 -10.94 -6.74
N GLY A 136 -8.73 -11.80 -6.34
CA GLY A 136 -8.82 -12.54 -5.07
C GLY A 136 -8.92 -11.60 -3.88
N ILE A 137 -8.06 -10.58 -3.81
CA ILE A 137 -8.06 -9.58 -2.73
C ILE A 137 -9.39 -8.81 -2.67
N ALA A 138 -9.90 -8.35 -3.82
CA ALA A 138 -11.17 -7.63 -3.89
C ALA A 138 -12.36 -8.50 -3.43
N VAL A 139 -12.37 -9.77 -3.83
CA VAL A 139 -13.37 -10.76 -3.42
C VAL A 139 -13.30 -11.05 -1.92
N ASP A 140 -12.10 -11.31 -1.39
CA ASP A 140 -11.90 -11.61 0.03
C ASP A 140 -12.24 -10.41 0.92
N SER A 141 -12.06 -9.20 0.39
CA SER A 141 -12.47 -7.94 1.03
C SER A 141 -13.96 -7.65 0.90
N LEU A 142 -14.73 -8.51 0.21
CA LEU A 142 -16.16 -8.38 -0.07
C LEU A 142 -16.51 -7.08 -0.82
N ASN A 143 -15.58 -6.55 -1.62
CA ASN A 143 -15.74 -5.28 -2.31
C ASN A 143 -16.35 -5.49 -3.70
N LEU A 144 -17.68 -5.49 -3.73
CA LEU A 144 -18.45 -5.73 -4.94
C LEU A 144 -18.09 -4.80 -6.11
N ASP A 145 -17.87 -3.51 -5.85
CA ASP A 145 -17.61 -2.53 -6.90
C ASP A 145 -16.21 -2.72 -7.51
N ALA A 146 -15.20 -3.01 -6.69
CA ALA A 146 -13.86 -3.36 -7.18
C ALA A 146 -13.89 -4.68 -7.98
N VAL A 147 -14.66 -5.68 -7.54
CA VAL A 147 -14.83 -6.95 -8.27
C VAL A 147 -15.50 -6.73 -9.62
N LYS A 148 -16.56 -5.91 -9.69
CA LYS A 148 -17.23 -5.54 -10.96
C LYS A 148 -16.24 -4.88 -11.93
N GLU A 149 -15.43 -3.94 -11.44
CA GLU A 149 -14.44 -3.24 -12.26
C GLU A 149 -13.37 -4.21 -12.79
N LEU A 150 -12.76 -5.03 -11.92
CA LEU A 150 -11.71 -5.98 -12.31
C LEU A 150 -12.21 -6.98 -13.35
N LEU A 151 -13.38 -7.59 -13.13
CA LEU A 151 -13.99 -8.51 -14.10
C LEU A 151 -14.31 -7.78 -15.42
N GLY A 152 -14.79 -6.52 -15.34
CA GLY A 152 -15.04 -5.67 -16.50
C GLY A 152 -13.80 -5.32 -17.31
N GLN A 153 -12.63 -5.28 -16.67
CA GLN A 153 -11.32 -5.11 -17.31
C GLN A 153 -10.74 -6.42 -17.86
N GLY A 154 -11.40 -7.56 -17.63
CA GLY A 154 -11.01 -8.86 -18.17
C GLY A 154 -10.14 -9.71 -17.24
N TYR A 155 -10.03 -9.36 -15.97
CA TYR A 155 -9.37 -10.22 -14.97
C TYR A 155 -10.12 -11.55 -14.85
N MET A 156 -9.37 -12.65 -14.76
CA MET A 156 -9.93 -14.00 -14.77
C MET A 156 -9.95 -14.60 -13.36
N ILE A 157 -11.01 -15.35 -13.05
CA ILE A 157 -11.09 -16.16 -11.84
C ILE A 157 -10.09 -17.33 -11.95
N GLN A 158 -9.04 -17.30 -11.13
CA GLN A 158 -7.99 -18.34 -11.14
C GLN A 158 -8.40 -19.60 -10.38
N ASP A 159 -8.97 -19.45 -9.19
CA ASP A 159 -9.52 -20.55 -8.39
C ASP A 159 -11.04 -20.46 -8.36
N THR A 160 -11.68 -21.20 -9.26
CA THR A 160 -13.13 -21.13 -9.47
C THR A 160 -13.94 -21.66 -8.29
N GLU A 161 -13.35 -22.47 -7.40
CA GLU A 161 -14.08 -23.00 -6.24
C GLU A 161 -13.90 -22.12 -5.01
N SER A 162 -12.66 -21.76 -4.66
CA SER A 162 -12.38 -21.05 -3.40
C SER A 162 -12.78 -19.59 -3.43
N VAL A 163 -12.87 -18.96 -4.61
CA VAL A 163 -13.30 -17.55 -4.78
C VAL A 163 -14.69 -17.28 -4.17
N LEU A 164 -15.54 -18.29 -4.04
CA LEU A 164 -16.87 -18.11 -3.43
C LEU A 164 -16.84 -18.14 -1.90
N LEU A 165 -15.73 -18.51 -1.26
CA LEU A 165 -15.66 -18.78 0.18
C LEU A 165 -16.09 -17.57 1.02
N GLN A 166 -15.44 -16.41 0.85
CA GLN A 166 -15.76 -15.23 1.67
C GLN A 166 -17.17 -14.68 1.36
N PRO A 167 -17.57 -14.47 0.08
CA PRO A 167 -18.93 -14.03 -0.23
C PRO A 167 -20.00 -14.95 0.36
N VAL A 168 -19.77 -16.28 0.31
CA VAL A 168 -20.68 -17.26 0.88
C VAL A 168 -20.76 -17.17 2.39
N ARG A 169 -19.61 -17.18 3.08
CA ARG A 169 -19.56 -17.06 4.56
C ARG A 169 -20.23 -15.80 5.09
N HIS A 170 -20.24 -14.72 4.30
CA HIS A 170 -20.82 -13.43 4.66
C HIS A 170 -22.20 -13.18 4.05
N ASN A 171 -22.81 -14.20 3.44
CA ASN A 171 -24.16 -14.14 2.86
C ASN A 171 -24.31 -13.00 1.81
N GLN A 172 -23.23 -12.71 1.08
CA GLN A 172 -23.15 -11.66 0.06
C GLN A 172 -23.73 -12.16 -1.28
N VAL A 173 -25.06 -12.11 -1.39
CA VAL A 173 -25.83 -12.65 -2.52
C VAL A 173 -25.35 -12.07 -3.86
N GLU A 174 -25.28 -10.74 -3.98
CA GLU A 174 -24.97 -10.09 -5.26
C GLU A 174 -23.53 -10.40 -5.72
N LEU A 175 -22.57 -10.38 -4.80
CA LEU A 175 -21.19 -10.74 -5.10
C LEU A 175 -21.06 -12.22 -5.48
N THR A 176 -21.76 -13.11 -4.76
CA THR A 176 -21.78 -14.55 -5.08
C THR A 176 -22.34 -14.80 -6.48
N GLN A 177 -23.47 -14.16 -6.82
CA GLN A 177 -24.08 -14.30 -8.15
C GLN A 177 -23.15 -13.77 -9.24
N LEU A 178 -22.54 -12.60 -9.04
CA LEU A 178 -21.60 -12.01 -9.99
C LEU A 178 -20.43 -12.97 -10.29
N LEU A 179 -19.87 -13.61 -9.26
CA LEU A 179 -18.77 -14.56 -9.44
C LEU A 179 -19.21 -15.83 -10.18
N LEU A 180 -20.41 -16.36 -9.90
CA LEU A 180 -20.98 -17.50 -10.62
C LEU A 180 -21.21 -17.16 -12.10
N ASP A 181 -21.74 -15.98 -12.40
CA ASP A 181 -21.95 -15.48 -13.76
C ASP A 181 -20.64 -15.35 -14.54
N ASN A 182 -19.51 -15.18 -13.83
CA ASN A 182 -18.17 -15.07 -14.39
C ASN A 182 -17.33 -16.37 -14.24
N GLY A 183 -17.98 -17.51 -14.03
CA GLY A 183 -17.35 -18.83 -14.13
C GLY A 183 -16.87 -19.44 -12.83
N ALA A 184 -17.16 -18.85 -11.67
CA ALA A 184 -17.00 -19.53 -10.40
C ALA A 184 -17.92 -20.77 -10.32
N GLN A 185 -17.52 -21.76 -9.54
CA GLN A 185 -18.17 -23.07 -9.46
C GLN A 185 -18.85 -23.28 -8.12
N TRP A 186 -20.15 -23.49 -8.16
CA TRP A 186 -20.91 -23.93 -6.99
C TRP A 186 -20.69 -25.43 -6.74
N THR A 187 -20.02 -25.78 -5.64
CA THR A 187 -19.74 -27.18 -5.28
C THR A 187 -20.52 -27.62 -4.05
N LYS A 188 -20.54 -28.94 -3.78
CA LYS A 188 -21.13 -29.48 -2.54
C LYS A 188 -20.42 -28.97 -1.29
N ALA A 189 -19.12 -28.73 -1.38
CA ALA A 189 -18.36 -28.13 -0.29
C ALA A 189 -18.87 -26.70 -0.03
N MET A 190 -19.09 -25.92 -1.09
CA MET A 190 -19.63 -24.56 -0.96
C MET A 190 -21.08 -24.54 -0.44
N GLU A 191 -21.91 -25.50 -0.84
CA GLU A 191 -23.25 -25.68 -0.26
C GLU A 191 -23.18 -25.98 1.24
N GLN A 192 -22.26 -26.86 1.65
CA GLN A 192 -22.05 -27.16 3.07
C GLN A 192 -21.54 -25.92 3.83
N THR A 193 -20.60 -25.16 3.26
CA THR A 193 -20.15 -23.88 3.82
C THR A 193 -21.31 -22.91 4.02
N ALA A 194 -22.19 -22.75 3.01
CA ALA A 194 -23.37 -21.89 3.16
C ALA A 194 -24.29 -22.33 4.31
N ARG A 195 -24.44 -23.64 4.54
CA ARG A 195 -25.20 -24.19 5.68
C ARG A 195 -24.49 -23.93 7.01
N ASP A 196 -23.19 -24.16 7.08
CA ASP A 196 -22.39 -24.01 8.30
C ASP A 196 -22.35 -22.55 8.79
N TYR A 197 -22.39 -21.59 7.85
CA TYR A 197 -22.37 -20.15 8.13
C TYR A 197 -23.77 -19.51 8.16
N ASN A 198 -24.85 -20.29 8.03
CA ASN A 198 -26.25 -19.79 7.99
C ASN A 198 -26.49 -18.75 6.88
N SER A 199 -25.90 -18.96 5.71
CA SER A 199 -26.02 -18.09 4.54
C SER A 199 -27.34 -18.33 3.79
N ASP A 200 -28.45 -18.11 4.49
CA ASP A 200 -29.80 -18.48 4.05
C ASP A 200 -30.23 -17.80 2.74
N LEU A 201 -29.74 -16.59 2.46
CA LEU A 201 -30.09 -15.90 1.22
C LEU A 201 -29.41 -16.56 0.02
N ILE A 202 -28.16 -16.96 0.19
CA ILE A 202 -27.41 -17.70 -0.83
C ILE A 202 -28.05 -19.07 -1.08
N LEU A 203 -28.43 -19.80 -0.02
CA LEU A 203 -29.12 -21.09 -0.17
C LEU A 203 -30.48 -20.98 -0.89
N LYS A 204 -31.11 -19.80 -0.90
CA LYS A 204 -32.36 -19.52 -1.61
C LYS A 204 -32.14 -19.04 -3.05
N MET A 205 -30.93 -18.63 -3.41
CA MET A 205 -30.62 -18.07 -4.73
C MET A 205 -30.75 -19.11 -5.86
N GLY A 206 -30.57 -20.40 -5.54
CA GLY A 206 -30.69 -21.52 -6.47
C GLY A 206 -32.04 -22.26 -6.49
N ASN A 207 -33.05 -21.75 -5.76
CA ASN A 207 -34.43 -22.28 -5.76
C ASN A 207 -35.37 -21.35 -6.52
#